data_AF-A0A4R6R7S5-F1
#
_entry.id   AF-A0A4R6R7S5-F1
#
_cell.length_a   1.000
_cell.length_b   1.000
_cell.length_c   1.000
_cell.angle_alpha   90.00
_cell.angle_beta   90.00
_cell.angle_gamma   90.00
#
_symmetry.space_group_name_H-M   'P 1'
#
loop_
_entity.id
_entity.type
_entity.pdbx_description
1 polymer ?
#
loop_
_entity_poly.entity_id
_entity_poly.type
_entity_poly.pdbx_seq_one_letter_code
_entity_poly.pdbx_strand_id
1 'polypeptide(L)'
;MHDHATALLTLDDGRQLLVDLTGVREPGSDGLGHAVVTLSLSDPSLAMMDPEEIRARLRILPDMHWCSHWNDASLAVEGDAVAAKAAKDALDSWDAADEAEFLAQLPKDVEPSLVPVLRRETVLHREVKAILESASSIATPGLEVVVERDPPDEFAGEWETASIRKMWMTGPRQLDFGDVRLEKKVASIVPDVIADLNPGKVHGWGGTMTWVAGDFDEDEEDTYPFTWPAAILVEVTVTHGIDDEKLRRIRDLDMPTLEIDLGALGGTVTRENLRDLVVNQLVGKRWVHHPVLRTKRRVLESAVDEHPVTLRYRERLLALRRPAYLAQPAAYWAARYISAMTSFHDANVGIKRAGRKHVGNGPKPQFLGNDSELWQQVEEASEALAAHGLPGALDRMMVDESGMVTRILSIQQNRGVGYDMNTGYQVLNAIMQSGPDNKRWHTIYTMAVKAYGLEAHFTKAQADSYARWRQSIIDGVDLQDVTYLRPSTYDKVLGVLFPEMARGIAKKYGLQPEPL
;
A
#
# COMPACT_ATOMS: atom_id res chain seq x y z
N MET A 1 32.80 -55.98 -48.69
CA MET A 1 33.12 -54.77 -49.47
C MET A 1 34.49 -54.34 -49.02
N HIS A 2 35.46 -54.27 -49.93
CA HIS A 2 36.83 -53.85 -49.61
C HIS A 2 36.94 -52.39 -50.01
N ASP A 3 37.33 -51.53 -49.08
CA ASP A 3 37.68 -50.14 -49.37
C ASP A 3 39.20 -50.05 -49.54
N HIS A 4 39.66 -49.31 -50.53
CA HIS A 4 41.09 -49.21 -50.85
C HIS A 4 41.51 -47.74 -50.83
N ALA A 5 42.52 -47.42 -50.03
CA ALA A 5 43.10 -46.09 -49.95
C ALA A 5 44.62 -46.18 -50.05
N THR A 6 45.24 -45.22 -50.72
CA THR A 6 46.70 -45.13 -50.76
C THR A 6 47.17 -44.19 -49.66
N ALA A 7 48.23 -44.54 -48.96
CA ALA A 7 48.86 -43.69 -47.95
C ALA A 7 50.36 -43.56 -48.19
N LEU A 8 50.92 -42.49 -47.64
CA LEU A 8 52.35 -42.19 -47.63
C LEU A 8 52.89 -42.49 -46.23
N LEU A 9 53.94 -43.29 -46.15
CA LEU A 9 54.64 -43.61 -44.91
C LEU A 9 56.06 -43.02 -44.97
N THR A 10 56.44 -42.24 -43.96
CA THR A 10 57.77 -41.62 -43.91
C THR A 10 58.66 -42.34 -42.88
N LEU A 11 59.82 -42.82 -43.33
CA LEU A 11 60.84 -43.48 -42.51
C LEU A 11 61.75 -42.46 -41.80
N ASP A 12 62.48 -42.90 -40.78
CA ASP A 12 63.42 -42.05 -40.01
C ASP A 12 64.55 -41.46 -40.87
N ASP A 13 64.93 -42.15 -41.95
CA ASP A 13 65.93 -41.68 -42.91
C ASP A 13 65.37 -40.74 -43.99
N GLY A 14 64.09 -40.34 -43.86
CA GLY A 14 63.39 -39.44 -44.77
C GLY A 14 62.87 -40.10 -46.05
N ARG A 15 63.08 -41.41 -46.26
CA ARG A 15 62.45 -42.12 -47.37
C ARG A 15 60.94 -42.16 -47.20
N GLN A 16 60.22 -42.01 -48.31
CA GLN A 16 58.78 -42.07 -48.37
C GLN A 16 58.34 -43.30 -49.16
N LEU A 17 57.42 -44.07 -48.60
CA LEU A 17 56.86 -45.27 -49.21
C LEU A 17 55.37 -45.04 -49.46
N LEU A 18 54.92 -45.41 -50.66
CA LEU A 18 53.49 -45.52 -50.97
C LEU A 18 53.01 -46.90 -50.54
N VAL A 19 51.96 -46.92 -49.74
CA VAL A 19 51.39 -48.14 -49.19
C VAL A 19 49.89 -48.18 -49.47
N ASP A 20 49.39 -49.36 -49.82
CA ASP A 20 47.96 -49.56 -50.01
C ASP A 20 47.32 -50.05 -48.71
N LEU A 21 46.32 -49.31 -48.28
CA LEU A 21 45.45 -49.63 -47.15
C LEU A 21 44.20 -50.31 -47.70
N THR A 22 43.91 -51.51 -47.20
CA THR A 22 42.66 -52.20 -47.50
C THR A 22 41.79 -52.25 -46.26
N GLY A 23 40.68 -51.52 -46.26
CA GLY A 23 39.66 -51.55 -45.24
C GLY A 23 38.66 -52.68 -45.50
N VAL A 24 38.47 -53.55 -44.51
CA VAL A 24 37.44 -54.60 -44.53
C VAL A 24 36.57 -54.47 -43.30
N ARG A 25 35.26 -54.51 -43.50
CA ARG A 25 34.32 -54.66 -42.38
C ARG A 25 34.24 -56.14 -42.02
N GLU A 26 34.87 -56.52 -40.93
CA GLU A 26 34.70 -57.85 -40.35
C GLU A 26 33.48 -57.87 -39.43
N PRO A 27 32.63 -58.90 -39.49
CA PRO A 27 31.51 -59.03 -38.57
C PRO A 27 32.03 -59.29 -37.14
N GLY A 28 31.82 -58.33 -36.24
CA GLY A 28 32.06 -58.50 -34.80
C GLY A 28 31.03 -59.44 -34.18
N SER A 29 31.42 -60.16 -33.12
CA SER A 29 30.55 -61.11 -32.40
C SER A 29 29.38 -60.45 -31.67
N ASP A 30 29.40 -59.12 -31.55
CA ASP A 30 28.39 -58.23 -30.96
C ASP A 30 27.40 -57.66 -32.00
N GLY A 31 27.54 -58.03 -33.28
CA GLY A 31 26.74 -57.48 -34.38
C GLY A 31 27.18 -56.11 -34.87
N LEU A 32 28.18 -55.49 -34.25
CA LEU A 32 28.82 -54.25 -34.68
C LEU A 32 30.11 -54.61 -35.42
N GLY A 33 30.06 -54.63 -36.75
CA GLY A 33 31.25 -54.94 -37.55
C GLY A 33 32.46 -54.06 -37.22
N HIS A 34 33.64 -54.65 -37.07
CA HIS A 34 34.89 -53.94 -36.86
C HIS A 34 35.52 -53.57 -38.20
N ALA A 35 36.06 -52.35 -38.31
CA ALA A 35 36.86 -51.96 -39.47
C ALA A 35 38.30 -52.44 -39.27
N VAL A 36 38.75 -53.37 -40.09
CA VAL A 36 40.13 -53.86 -40.13
C VAL A 36 40.82 -53.20 -41.31
N VAL A 37 41.91 -52.48 -41.06
CA VAL A 37 42.75 -51.91 -42.11
C VAL A 37 44.00 -52.76 -42.23
N THR A 38 44.16 -53.43 -43.37
CA THR A 38 45.32 -54.25 -43.68
C THR A 38 46.30 -53.45 -44.54
N LEU A 39 47.56 -53.42 -44.10
CA LEU A 39 48.68 -52.80 -44.81
C LEU A 39 49.54 -53.92 -45.41
N SER A 40 49.67 -53.95 -46.74
CA SER A 40 50.57 -54.92 -47.39
C SER A 40 52.00 -54.39 -47.36
N LEU A 41 52.82 -54.95 -46.48
CA LEU A 41 54.22 -54.57 -46.30
C LEU A 41 55.14 -55.40 -47.19
N SER A 42 55.79 -54.76 -48.16
CA SER A 42 56.82 -55.38 -49.01
C SER A 42 58.26 -55.02 -48.61
N ASP A 43 58.44 -54.07 -47.68
CA ASP A 43 59.74 -53.66 -47.14
C ASP A 43 59.99 -54.27 -45.73
N PRO A 44 61.06 -55.05 -45.51
CA PRO A 44 61.36 -55.70 -44.23
C PRO A 44 61.55 -54.72 -43.07
N SER A 45 61.93 -53.47 -43.33
CA SER A 45 62.10 -52.45 -42.29
C SER A 45 60.78 -52.03 -41.64
N LEU A 46 59.66 -52.19 -42.35
CA LEU A 46 58.31 -51.90 -41.86
C LEU A 46 57.74 -53.00 -40.98
N ALA A 47 58.18 -54.26 -41.19
CA ALA A 47 57.70 -55.41 -40.42
C ALA A 47 58.18 -55.41 -38.96
N MET A 48 59.19 -54.59 -38.63
CA MET A 48 59.77 -54.46 -37.29
C MET A 48 59.24 -53.24 -36.51
N MET A 49 58.39 -52.40 -37.12
CA MET A 49 57.77 -51.26 -36.46
C MET A 49 56.48 -51.67 -35.73
N ASP A 50 56.20 -50.99 -34.62
CA ASP A 50 54.94 -51.15 -33.92
C ASP A 50 53.76 -50.61 -34.75
N PRO A 51 52.59 -51.28 -34.78
CA PRO A 51 51.43 -50.80 -35.51
C PRO A 51 50.99 -49.36 -35.17
N GLU A 52 51.13 -48.90 -33.92
CA GLU A 52 50.83 -47.52 -33.55
C GLU A 52 51.84 -46.54 -34.14
N GLU A 53 53.11 -46.93 -34.21
CA GLU A 53 54.18 -46.13 -34.82
C GLU A 53 53.99 -46.01 -36.33
N ILE A 54 53.62 -47.10 -37.02
CA ILE A 54 53.24 -47.06 -38.43
C ILE A 54 52.04 -46.12 -38.61
N ARG A 55 51.00 -46.25 -37.77
CA ARG A 55 49.80 -45.41 -37.84
C ARG A 55 50.13 -43.92 -37.66
N ALA A 56 51.00 -43.55 -36.73
CA ALA A 56 51.38 -42.17 -36.50
C ALA A 56 52.15 -41.53 -37.68
N ARG A 57 52.85 -42.36 -38.47
CA ARG A 57 53.67 -41.93 -39.62
C ARG A 57 52.93 -42.01 -40.96
N LEU A 58 51.73 -42.59 -41.00
CA LEU A 58 50.90 -42.72 -42.20
C LEU A 58 50.12 -41.44 -42.48
N ARG A 59 50.18 -40.97 -43.73
CA ARG A 59 49.32 -39.92 -44.27
C ARG A 59 48.52 -40.45 -45.45
N ILE A 60 47.19 -40.52 -45.33
CA ILE A 60 46.31 -41.00 -46.42
C ILE A 60 46.28 -39.98 -47.57
N LEU A 61 46.28 -40.46 -48.81
CA LEU A 61 46.25 -39.67 -50.04
C LEU A 61 45.02 -40.02 -50.89
N PRO A 62 44.31 -39.02 -51.47
CA PRO A 62 44.47 -37.59 -51.23
C PRO A 62 44.08 -37.22 -49.79
N ASP A 63 44.35 -35.98 -49.35
CA ASP A 63 43.97 -35.52 -48.00
C ASP A 63 42.46 -35.76 -47.77
N MET A 64 42.15 -36.76 -46.93
CA MET A 64 40.78 -37.13 -46.59
C MET A 64 40.29 -36.28 -45.42
N HIS A 65 39.09 -35.74 -45.54
CA HIS A 65 38.39 -35.06 -44.47
C HIS A 65 37.15 -35.87 -44.07
N TRP A 66 36.83 -35.87 -42.78
CA TRP A 66 35.57 -36.43 -42.30
C TRP A 66 34.42 -35.58 -42.83
N CYS A 67 33.57 -36.15 -43.69
CA CYS A 67 32.39 -35.45 -44.21
C CYS A 67 31.19 -35.52 -43.24
N SER A 68 31.08 -36.61 -42.48
CA SER A 68 30.08 -36.83 -41.43
C SER A 68 30.48 -38.01 -40.54
N HIS A 69 30.02 -38.01 -39.30
CA HIS A 69 30.16 -39.09 -38.33
C HIS A 69 28.78 -39.73 -38.08
N TRP A 70 28.75 -41.05 -37.83
CA TRP A 70 27.50 -41.83 -37.70
C TRP A 70 26.58 -41.36 -36.56
N ASN A 71 27.12 -40.58 -35.62
CA ASN A 71 26.37 -40.01 -34.50
C ASN A 71 26.11 -38.49 -34.63
N ASP A 72 26.44 -37.86 -35.76
CA ASP A 72 26.30 -36.40 -35.93
C ASP A 72 24.87 -35.94 -35.67
N ALA A 73 23.87 -36.70 -36.14
CA ALA A 73 22.47 -36.37 -35.91
C ALA A 73 22.10 -36.37 -34.43
N SER A 74 22.54 -37.38 -33.66
CA SER A 74 22.25 -37.45 -32.22
C SER A 74 23.02 -36.38 -31.43
N LEU A 75 24.29 -36.15 -31.78
CA LEU A 75 25.13 -35.13 -31.16
C LEU A 75 24.62 -33.72 -31.45
N ALA A 76 24.09 -33.47 -32.64
CA ALA A 76 23.44 -32.21 -32.99
C ALA A 76 22.20 -31.99 -32.11
N VAL A 77 21.33 -32.99 -31.96
CA VAL A 77 20.15 -32.90 -31.09
C VAL A 77 20.54 -32.66 -29.62
N GLU A 78 21.58 -33.32 -29.12
CA GLU A 78 22.10 -33.09 -27.77
C GLU A 78 22.68 -31.68 -27.61
N GLY A 79 23.48 -31.23 -28.57
CA GLY A 79 24.05 -29.89 -28.61
C GLY A 79 22.97 -28.81 -28.64
N ASP A 80 21.95 -28.98 -29.48
CA ASP A 80 20.81 -28.07 -29.57
C ASP A 80 20.03 -28.02 -28.24
N ALA A 81 19.83 -29.17 -27.57
CA ALA A 81 19.18 -29.21 -26.27
C ALA A 81 19.99 -28.49 -25.18
N VAL A 82 21.32 -28.65 -25.18
CA VAL A 82 22.23 -27.96 -24.25
C VAL A 82 22.23 -26.46 -24.52
N ALA A 83 22.31 -26.04 -25.79
CA ALA A 83 22.28 -24.64 -26.18
C ALA A 83 20.94 -23.98 -25.82
N ALA A 84 19.82 -24.65 -26.09
CA ALA A 84 18.49 -24.17 -25.73
C ALA A 84 18.31 -24.03 -24.21
N LYS A 85 18.88 -24.96 -23.43
CA LYS A 85 18.87 -24.85 -21.96
C LYS A 85 19.73 -23.68 -21.49
N ALA A 86 20.94 -23.52 -22.02
CA ALA A 86 21.83 -22.41 -21.66
C ALA A 86 21.20 -21.05 -22.00
N ALA A 87 20.52 -20.94 -23.16
CA ALA A 87 19.77 -19.74 -23.53
C ALA A 87 18.64 -19.45 -22.53
N LYS A 88 17.86 -20.45 -22.12
CA LYS A 88 16.81 -20.28 -21.09
C LYS A 88 17.39 -19.85 -19.74
N ASP A 89 18.48 -20.48 -19.32
CA ASP A 89 19.14 -20.17 -18.04
C ASP A 89 19.72 -18.74 -18.03
N ALA A 90 20.13 -18.24 -19.20
CA ALA A 90 20.61 -16.88 -19.42
C ALA A 90 19.51 -15.85 -19.74
N LEU A 91 18.23 -16.24 -19.72
CA LEU A 91 17.09 -15.40 -20.13
C LEU A 91 17.18 -14.88 -21.57
N ASP A 92 17.80 -15.66 -22.46
CA ASP A 92 18.05 -15.36 -23.87
C ASP A 92 17.27 -16.29 -24.82
N SER A 93 16.29 -17.03 -24.31
CA SER A 93 15.43 -17.89 -25.12
C SER A 93 14.29 -17.12 -25.78
N TRP A 94 14.63 -16.08 -26.55
CA TRP A 94 13.70 -15.23 -27.29
C TRP A 94 13.56 -15.71 -28.73
N ASP A 95 12.36 -16.14 -29.13
CA ASP A 95 12.13 -16.72 -30.46
C ASP A 95 11.40 -15.78 -31.45
N ALA A 96 11.17 -16.26 -32.66
CA ALA A 96 10.51 -15.47 -33.70
C ALA A 96 9.01 -15.19 -33.41
N ALA A 97 8.36 -16.04 -32.62
CA ALA A 97 6.98 -15.82 -32.21
C ALA A 97 6.90 -14.75 -31.11
N ASP A 98 7.80 -14.84 -30.12
CA ASP A 98 7.99 -13.81 -29.08
C ASP A 98 8.26 -12.43 -29.73
N GLU A 99 9.16 -12.37 -30.72
CA GLU A 99 9.48 -11.12 -31.44
C GLU A 99 8.27 -10.57 -32.19
N ALA A 100 7.50 -11.42 -32.87
CA ALA A 100 6.31 -11.00 -33.61
C ALA A 100 5.22 -10.45 -32.68
N GLU A 101 5.00 -11.09 -31.52
CA GLU A 101 4.04 -10.62 -30.51
C GLU A 101 4.48 -9.28 -29.89
N PHE A 102 5.75 -9.17 -29.50
CA PHE A 102 6.32 -7.94 -28.95
C PHE A 102 6.19 -6.76 -29.91
N LEU A 103 6.55 -6.95 -31.19
CA LEU A 103 6.42 -5.92 -32.23
C LEU A 103 4.96 -5.52 -32.47
N ALA A 104 4.00 -6.43 -32.30
CA ALA A 104 2.57 -6.13 -32.44
C ALA A 104 2.02 -5.27 -31.29
N GLN A 105 2.65 -5.31 -30.11
CA GLN A 105 2.23 -4.56 -28.92
C GLN A 105 2.96 -3.22 -28.75
N LEU A 106 4.04 -2.99 -29.49
CA LEU A 106 4.80 -1.74 -29.45
C LEU A 106 3.98 -0.55 -29.98
N PRO A 107 4.03 0.63 -29.31
CA PRO A 107 3.47 1.86 -29.86
C PRO A 107 4.11 2.23 -31.21
N LYS A 108 3.33 2.84 -32.11
CA LYS A 108 3.75 3.14 -33.49
C LYS A 108 4.94 4.09 -33.61
N ASP A 109 5.20 4.89 -32.59
CA ASP A 109 6.18 5.98 -32.60
C ASP A 109 7.36 5.75 -31.62
N VAL A 110 7.67 4.50 -31.28
CA VAL A 110 8.80 4.18 -30.39
C VAL A 110 10.14 4.46 -31.09
N GLU A 111 11.04 5.17 -30.39
CA GLU A 111 12.41 5.36 -30.88
C GLU A 111 13.15 4.02 -31.01
N PRO A 112 13.83 3.74 -32.14
CA PRO A 112 14.54 2.47 -32.35
C PRO A 112 15.57 2.11 -31.27
N SER A 113 16.14 3.12 -30.61
CA SER A 113 17.08 2.98 -29.48
C SER A 113 16.46 2.38 -28.22
N LEU A 114 15.14 2.52 -28.03
CA LEU A 114 14.41 2.02 -26.85
C LEU A 114 13.92 0.58 -27.01
N VAL A 115 13.84 0.07 -28.23
CA VAL A 115 13.33 -1.28 -28.53
C VAL A 115 14.07 -2.38 -27.76
N PRO A 116 15.42 -2.40 -27.67
CA PRO A 116 16.13 -3.41 -26.87
C PRO A 116 15.81 -3.33 -25.36
N VAL A 117 15.56 -2.13 -24.85
CA VAL A 117 15.23 -1.91 -23.43
C VAL A 117 13.84 -2.46 -23.12
N LEU A 118 12.86 -2.15 -23.97
CA LEU A 118 11.48 -2.64 -23.84
C LEU A 118 11.38 -4.15 -24.02
N ARG A 119 12.20 -4.73 -24.91
CA ARG A 119 12.31 -6.19 -25.07
C ARG A 119 12.82 -6.83 -23.77
N ARG A 120 13.90 -6.29 -23.21
CA ARG A 120 14.46 -6.77 -21.94
C ARG A 120 13.45 -6.67 -20.80
N GLU A 121 12.71 -5.56 -20.72
CA GLU A 121 11.64 -5.38 -19.73
C GLU A 121 10.54 -6.44 -19.87
N THR A 122 10.10 -6.72 -21.10
CA THR A 122 9.09 -7.76 -21.38
C THR A 122 9.55 -9.14 -20.92
N VAL A 123 10.82 -9.50 -21.19
CA VAL A 123 11.41 -10.77 -20.74
C VAL A 123 11.43 -10.86 -19.21
N LEU A 124 11.92 -9.82 -18.54
CA LEU A 124 12.02 -9.81 -17.08
C LEU A 124 10.65 -9.89 -16.42
N HIS A 125 9.66 -9.17 -16.94
CA HIS A 125 8.30 -9.17 -16.43
C HIS A 125 7.65 -10.55 -16.52
N ARG A 126 7.77 -11.19 -17.69
CA ARG A 126 7.30 -12.56 -17.94
C ARG A 126 7.95 -13.56 -16.99
N GLU A 127 9.27 -13.49 -16.83
CA GLU A 127 10.00 -14.43 -15.98
C GLU A 127 9.71 -14.24 -14.50
N VAL A 128 9.60 -13.00 -14.00
CA VAL A 128 9.21 -12.76 -12.60
C VAL A 128 7.79 -13.27 -12.32
N LYS A 129 6.84 -13.05 -13.23
CA LYS A 129 5.49 -13.61 -13.12
C LYS A 129 5.51 -15.14 -13.05
N ALA A 130 6.25 -15.80 -13.93
CA ALA A 130 6.40 -17.26 -13.93
C ALA A 130 7.10 -17.78 -12.66
N ILE A 131 8.09 -17.05 -12.15
CA ILE A 131 8.75 -17.37 -10.88
C ILE A 131 7.74 -17.29 -9.74
N LEU A 132 6.95 -16.22 -9.65
CA LEU A 132 5.98 -16.01 -8.58
C LEU A 132 4.82 -17.02 -8.64
N GLU A 133 4.34 -17.35 -9.85
CA GLU A 133 3.30 -18.37 -10.05
C GLU A 133 3.77 -19.77 -9.61
N SER A 134 5.04 -20.10 -9.86
CA SER A 134 5.64 -21.38 -9.44
C SER A 134 6.21 -21.37 -8.02
N ALA A 135 6.27 -20.22 -7.36
CA ALA A 135 6.80 -20.09 -6.00
C ALA A 135 5.69 -20.35 -4.98
N SER A 136 6.03 -21.08 -3.91
CA SER A 136 5.12 -21.31 -2.79
C SER A 136 5.21 -20.24 -1.72
N SER A 137 6.13 -19.29 -1.84
CA SER A 137 6.31 -18.21 -0.87
C SER A 137 7.12 -17.04 -1.45
N ILE A 138 7.14 -15.93 -0.72
CA ILE A 138 7.94 -14.75 -1.02
C ILE A 138 8.45 -14.08 0.26
N ALA A 139 9.69 -13.62 0.26
CA ALA A 139 10.24 -12.74 1.26
C ALA A 139 9.77 -11.30 1.03
N THR A 140 9.18 -10.68 2.05
CA THR A 140 8.68 -9.30 2.01
C THR A 140 9.38 -8.46 3.06
N PRO A 141 9.62 -7.16 2.78
CA PRO A 141 10.16 -6.25 3.77
C PRO A 141 9.20 -6.08 4.95
N GLY A 142 9.73 -5.56 6.04
CA GLY A 142 8.93 -5.12 7.17
C GLY A 142 7.95 -4.01 6.78
N LEU A 143 6.97 -3.78 7.64
CA LEU A 143 6.10 -2.63 7.57
C LEU A 143 6.68 -1.54 8.46
N GLU A 144 6.63 -0.28 8.03
CA GLU A 144 7.18 0.85 8.77
C GLU A 144 6.25 2.07 8.65
N VAL A 145 6.03 2.74 9.78
CA VAL A 145 5.32 4.03 9.85
C VAL A 145 6.09 4.95 10.79
N VAL A 146 6.41 6.15 10.30
CA VAL A 146 6.98 7.23 11.11
C VAL A 146 5.97 8.37 11.22
N VAL A 147 5.84 8.90 12.43
CA VAL A 147 5.14 10.14 12.75
C VAL A 147 6.12 11.02 13.51
N GLU A 148 6.28 12.25 13.07
CA GLU A 148 7.14 13.24 13.70
C GLU A 148 6.36 14.53 13.94
N ARG A 149 6.64 15.17 15.06
CA ARG A 149 6.08 16.46 15.43
C ARG A 149 7.20 17.38 15.88
N ASP A 150 7.39 18.43 15.10
CA ASP A 150 8.29 19.53 15.42
C ASP A 150 7.64 20.50 16.42
N PRO A 151 8.47 21.25 17.18
CA PRO A 151 7.97 22.37 17.95
C PRO A 151 7.26 23.40 17.04
N PRO A 152 6.18 24.05 17.50
CA PRO A 152 5.57 25.15 16.78
C PRO A 152 6.57 26.23 16.35
N ASP A 153 6.35 26.81 15.17
CA ASP A 153 7.21 27.86 14.60
C ASP A 153 7.35 29.06 15.55
N GLU A 154 6.33 29.35 16.37
CA GLU A 154 6.37 30.41 17.38
C GLU A 154 7.45 30.21 18.46
N PHE A 155 8.01 29.00 18.59
CA PHE A 155 9.09 28.68 19.53
C PHE A 155 10.47 28.67 18.88
N ALA A 156 10.58 29.04 17.59
CA ALA A 156 11.86 29.07 16.88
C ALA A 156 12.88 29.97 17.62
N GLY A 157 14.01 29.37 18.02
CA GLY A 157 15.10 30.07 18.72
C GLY A 157 14.99 30.09 20.25
N GLU A 158 13.98 29.45 20.84
CA GLU A 158 13.88 29.27 22.29
C GLU A 158 14.52 27.95 22.77
N TRP A 159 14.54 27.71 24.09
CA TRP A 159 15.19 26.55 24.71
C TRP A 159 14.35 25.25 24.67
N GLU A 160 13.09 25.32 24.23
CA GLU A 160 12.18 24.17 24.14
C GLU A 160 11.89 23.80 22.68
N THR A 161 12.86 23.12 22.05
CA THR A 161 12.82 22.74 20.61
C THR A 161 12.79 21.23 20.39
N ALA A 162 12.40 20.45 21.41
CA ALA A 162 12.42 18.99 21.32
C ALA A 162 11.40 18.47 20.31
N SER A 163 11.83 17.99 19.15
CA SER A 163 10.94 17.21 18.29
C SER A 163 10.58 15.89 18.97
N ILE A 164 9.38 15.38 18.69
CA ILE A 164 9.02 14.01 19.03
C ILE A 164 8.86 13.21 17.74
N ARG A 165 9.50 12.05 17.70
CA ARG A 165 9.35 11.08 16.64
C ARG A 165 8.91 9.75 17.23
N LYS A 166 7.80 9.19 16.73
CA LYS A 166 7.42 7.80 16.98
C LYS A 166 7.51 7.00 15.68
N MET A 167 8.15 5.83 15.75
CA MET A 167 8.25 4.89 14.64
C MET A 167 7.67 3.56 15.05
N TRP A 168 6.73 3.05 14.28
CA TRP A 168 6.28 1.67 14.39
C TRP A 168 6.87 0.85 13.26
N MET A 169 7.40 -0.33 13.57
CA MET A 169 7.93 -1.23 12.55
C MET A 169 7.71 -2.71 12.86
N THR A 170 7.75 -3.53 11.81
CA THR A 170 7.83 -4.99 11.90
C THR A 170 9.10 -5.51 11.23
N GLY A 171 9.59 -6.67 11.65
CA GLY A 171 10.64 -7.37 10.90
C GLY A 171 10.18 -7.85 9.51
N PRO A 172 11.12 -8.14 8.59
CA PRO A 172 10.84 -8.83 7.33
C PRO A 172 10.20 -10.20 7.54
N ARG A 173 9.52 -10.71 6.51
CA ARG A 173 8.70 -11.94 6.61
C ARG A 173 8.77 -12.79 5.38
N GLN A 174 8.61 -14.11 5.57
CA GLN A 174 8.26 -15.02 4.50
C GLN A 174 6.75 -15.20 4.48
N LEU A 175 6.11 -14.90 3.35
CA LEU A 175 4.69 -15.11 3.13
C LEU A 175 4.48 -16.37 2.29
N ASP A 176 3.73 -17.33 2.80
CA ASP A 176 3.33 -18.52 2.06
C ASP A 176 2.17 -18.19 1.10
N PHE A 177 2.32 -18.58 -0.17
CA PHE A 177 1.28 -18.45 -1.19
C PHE A 177 0.38 -19.69 -1.25
N GLY A 178 -0.92 -19.44 -1.44
CA GLY A 178 -1.93 -20.43 -1.80
C GLY A 178 -2.13 -20.45 -3.31
N ASP A 179 -3.24 -19.90 -3.78
CA ASP A 179 -3.52 -19.71 -5.20
C ASP A 179 -2.81 -18.47 -5.73
N VAL A 180 -2.11 -18.59 -6.87
CA VAL A 180 -1.43 -17.48 -7.54
C VAL A 180 -2.04 -17.29 -8.93
N ARG A 181 -2.44 -16.05 -9.22
CA ARG A 181 -3.13 -15.70 -10.46
C ARG A 181 -2.44 -14.51 -11.12
N LEU A 182 -2.13 -14.64 -12.41
CA LEU A 182 -1.46 -13.62 -13.19
C LEU A 182 -2.48 -12.74 -13.93
N GLU A 183 -2.24 -11.42 -13.92
CA GLU A 183 -2.93 -10.42 -14.75
C GLU A 183 -4.48 -10.48 -14.71
N LYS A 184 -5.05 -10.87 -13.57
CA LYS A 184 -6.51 -10.87 -13.39
C LYS A 184 -6.99 -9.52 -12.91
N LYS A 185 -8.03 -9.00 -13.55
CA LYS A 185 -8.63 -7.72 -13.17
C LYS A 185 -9.22 -7.79 -11.76
N VAL A 186 -8.76 -6.88 -10.90
CA VAL A 186 -9.30 -6.65 -9.55
C VAL A 186 -9.85 -5.23 -9.50
N ALA A 187 -11.18 -5.11 -9.47
CA ALA A 187 -11.88 -3.83 -9.52
C ALA A 187 -11.39 -2.93 -10.69
N SER A 188 -10.63 -1.89 -10.39
CA SER A 188 -10.13 -0.88 -11.34
C SER A 188 -8.67 -1.09 -11.80
N ILE A 189 -8.00 -2.14 -11.34
CA ILE A 189 -6.60 -2.43 -11.68
C ILE A 189 -6.43 -3.84 -12.23
N VAL A 190 -5.34 -4.05 -12.97
CA VAL A 190 -4.85 -5.36 -13.37
C VAL A 190 -3.43 -5.47 -12.81
N PRO A 191 -3.26 -6.08 -11.62
CA PRO A 191 -1.94 -6.32 -11.06
C PRO A 191 -1.23 -7.43 -11.81
N ASP A 192 0.11 -7.42 -11.76
CA ASP A 192 0.92 -8.46 -12.38
C ASP A 192 0.66 -9.83 -11.76
N VAL A 193 0.56 -9.87 -10.43
CA VAL A 193 0.28 -11.09 -9.66
C VAL A 193 -0.71 -10.81 -8.55
N ILE A 194 -1.63 -11.75 -8.33
CA ILE A 194 -2.48 -11.86 -7.15
C ILE A 194 -2.14 -13.17 -6.47
N ALA A 195 -1.71 -13.11 -5.22
CA ALA A 195 -1.41 -14.30 -4.43
C ALA A 195 -2.32 -14.36 -3.20
N ASP A 196 -3.08 -15.45 -3.05
CA ASP A 196 -3.78 -15.73 -1.82
C ASP A 196 -2.76 -16.08 -0.73
N LEU A 197 -2.95 -15.51 0.45
CA LEU A 197 -2.16 -15.83 1.63
C LEU A 197 -2.85 -16.92 2.42
N ASN A 198 -2.06 -17.73 3.14
CA ASN A 198 -2.61 -18.68 4.09
C ASN A 198 -2.66 -18.04 5.50
N PRO A 199 -3.81 -17.48 5.95
CA PRO A 199 -3.88 -16.59 7.10
C PRO A 199 -3.54 -17.27 8.44
N GLY A 200 -3.67 -18.60 8.52
CA GLY A 200 -3.41 -19.39 9.75
C GLY A 200 -1.95 -19.43 10.22
N LYS A 201 -1.02 -18.76 9.53
CA LYS A 201 0.42 -18.77 9.85
C LYS A 201 1.04 -17.38 10.04
N VAL A 202 0.31 -16.30 9.83
CA VAL A 202 0.92 -14.97 9.76
C VAL A 202 0.72 -14.20 11.06
N HIS A 203 1.50 -14.52 12.08
CA HIS A 203 1.54 -13.77 13.34
C HIS A 203 2.62 -12.68 13.30
N GLY A 204 2.15 -11.43 13.37
CA GLY A 204 2.95 -10.22 13.40
C GLY A 204 3.53 -9.93 14.78
N TRP A 205 4.82 -9.65 14.87
CA TRP A 205 5.40 -8.92 16.01
C TRP A 205 5.94 -7.60 15.47
N GLY A 206 5.62 -6.51 16.17
CA GLY A 206 6.12 -5.17 15.87
C GLY A 206 6.54 -4.48 17.17
N GLY A 207 7.27 -3.38 17.01
CA GLY A 207 7.66 -2.51 18.12
C GLY A 207 7.37 -1.06 17.76
N THR A 208 7.09 -0.26 18.79
CA THR A 208 6.99 1.20 18.67
C THR A 208 8.16 1.84 19.41
N MET A 209 8.98 2.57 18.68
CA MET A 209 10.13 3.28 19.22
C MET A 209 9.82 4.78 19.28
N THR A 210 10.20 5.44 20.37
CA THR A 210 10.01 6.88 20.61
C THR A 210 11.36 7.57 20.73
N TRP A 211 11.50 8.72 20.06
CA TRP A 211 12.62 9.64 20.22
C TRP A 211 12.12 11.02 20.61
N VAL A 212 12.85 11.67 21.51
CA VAL A 212 12.62 13.05 21.95
C VAL A 212 13.90 13.84 21.76
N ALA A 213 13.83 14.96 21.04
CA ALA A 213 15.00 15.77 20.68
C ALA A 213 16.13 14.98 19.97
N GLY A 214 15.78 13.90 19.27
CA GLY A 214 16.73 13.00 18.61
C GLY A 214 17.31 11.89 19.50
N ASP A 215 17.11 11.96 20.82
CA ASP A 215 17.53 10.92 21.75
C ASP A 215 16.45 9.83 21.86
N PHE A 216 16.87 8.57 21.87
CA PHE A 216 15.97 7.44 22.05
C PHE A 216 15.43 7.43 23.50
N ASP A 217 14.12 7.36 23.63
CA ASP A 217 13.42 7.45 24.91
C ASP A 217 12.86 6.09 25.35
N GLU A 218 12.08 5.42 24.48
CA GLU A 218 11.36 4.19 24.83
C GLU A 218 11.17 3.25 23.61
N ASP A 219 11.12 1.94 23.88
CA ASP A 219 10.68 0.89 22.94
C ASP A 219 9.56 0.08 23.60
N GLU A 220 8.39 0.13 22.97
CA GLU A 220 7.19 -0.58 23.40
C GLU A 220 6.93 -1.78 22.47
N GLU A 221 6.96 -2.98 23.05
CA GLU A 221 6.57 -4.20 22.37
C GLU A 221 5.08 -4.17 22.00
N ASP A 222 4.79 -4.21 20.71
CA ASP A 222 3.44 -4.12 20.19
C ASP A 222 2.92 -5.51 19.84
N THR A 223 2.34 -6.17 20.85
CA THR A 223 1.61 -7.44 20.71
C THR A 223 0.19 -7.20 20.19
N TYR A 224 0.06 -6.45 19.09
CA TYR A 224 -1.22 -6.35 18.38
C TYR A 224 -1.40 -7.56 17.47
N PRO A 225 -2.46 -8.39 17.65
CA PRO A 225 -2.75 -9.46 16.71
C PRO A 225 -3.22 -8.84 15.38
N PHE A 226 -2.28 -8.58 14.49
CA PHE A 226 -2.60 -8.18 13.13
C PHE A 226 -3.02 -9.41 12.33
N THR A 227 -4.27 -9.43 11.87
CA THR A 227 -4.72 -10.43 10.89
C THR A 227 -4.26 -9.98 9.52
N TRP A 228 -3.40 -10.77 8.89
CA TRP A 228 -2.99 -10.49 7.52
C TRP A 228 -4.17 -10.60 6.57
N PRO A 229 -4.23 -9.74 5.53
CA PRO A 229 -5.23 -9.87 4.49
C PRO A 229 -5.15 -11.25 3.82
N ALA A 230 -6.27 -11.74 3.31
CA ALA A 230 -6.33 -13.06 2.68
C ALA A 230 -5.59 -13.15 1.33
N ALA A 231 -5.19 -12.02 0.75
CA ALA A 231 -4.44 -11.97 -0.50
C ALA A 231 -3.57 -10.71 -0.56
N ILE A 232 -2.50 -10.78 -1.36
CA ILE A 232 -1.65 -9.65 -1.73
C ILE A 232 -1.63 -9.46 -3.24
N LEU A 233 -1.35 -8.23 -3.64
CA LEU A 233 -1.03 -7.87 -5.02
C LEU A 233 0.48 -7.68 -5.15
N VAL A 234 1.04 -8.08 -6.28
CA VAL A 234 2.43 -7.80 -6.62
C VAL A 234 2.48 -7.08 -7.97
N GLU A 235 3.27 -6.02 -8.02
CA GLU A 235 3.58 -5.24 -9.22
C GLU A 235 5.09 -5.32 -9.49
N VAL A 236 5.47 -5.54 -10.73
CA VAL A 236 6.87 -5.67 -11.15
C VAL A 236 7.23 -4.44 -11.98
N THR A 237 8.21 -3.68 -11.49
CA THR A 237 8.74 -2.47 -12.14
C THR A 237 10.10 -2.79 -12.75
N VAL A 238 10.33 -2.42 -14.02
CA VAL A 238 11.66 -2.51 -14.64
C VAL A 238 12.14 -1.14 -15.07
N THR A 239 11.39 -0.43 -15.93
CA THR A 239 11.74 0.95 -16.30
C THR A 239 10.65 1.94 -15.92
N HIS A 240 9.38 1.54 -16.04
CA HIS A 240 8.24 2.39 -15.68
C HIS A 240 7.66 1.93 -14.34
N GLY A 241 7.80 2.77 -13.33
CA GLY A 241 7.21 2.53 -12.01
C GLY A 241 5.70 2.70 -11.98
N ILE A 242 5.13 2.43 -10.81
CA ILE A 242 3.71 2.67 -10.52
C ILE A 242 3.44 4.18 -10.55
N ASP A 243 2.68 4.64 -11.55
CA ASP A 243 2.29 6.05 -11.67
C ASP A 243 1.26 6.48 -10.59
N ASP A 244 1.03 7.79 -10.48
CA ASP A 244 0.10 8.37 -9.50
C ASP A 244 -1.35 7.90 -9.70
N GLU A 245 -1.77 7.54 -10.90
CA GLU A 245 -3.12 7.04 -11.15
C GLU A 245 -3.29 5.60 -10.67
N LYS A 246 -2.34 4.72 -10.99
CA LYS A 246 -2.30 3.34 -10.53
C LYS A 246 -2.13 3.28 -9.02
N LEU A 247 -1.24 4.10 -8.44
CA LEU A 247 -1.06 4.22 -6.99
C LEU A 247 -2.36 4.64 -6.29
N ARG A 248 -3.10 5.60 -6.86
CA ARG A 248 -4.42 6.00 -6.33
C ARG A 248 -5.41 4.84 -6.36
N ARG A 249 -5.52 4.13 -7.48
CA ARG A 249 -6.42 2.96 -7.60
C ARG A 249 -6.04 1.84 -6.64
N ILE A 250 -4.75 1.61 -6.39
CA ILE A 250 -4.24 0.66 -5.39
C ILE A 250 -4.70 1.08 -3.98
N ARG A 251 -4.53 2.36 -3.62
CA ARG A 251 -4.97 2.89 -2.31
C ARG A 251 -6.49 2.81 -2.13
N ASP A 252 -7.27 3.08 -3.18
CA ASP A 252 -8.73 2.99 -3.15
C ASP A 252 -9.23 1.54 -3.01
N LEU A 253 -8.49 0.58 -3.58
CA LEU A 253 -8.78 -0.85 -3.44
C LEU A 253 -8.49 -1.36 -2.02
N ASP A 254 -7.60 -0.68 -1.29
CA ASP A 254 -7.19 -1.00 0.09
C ASP A 254 -6.71 -2.45 0.28
N MET A 255 -5.98 -2.98 -0.70
CA MET A 255 -5.34 -4.30 -0.64
C MET A 255 -3.81 -4.17 -0.51
N PRO A 256 -3.15 -5.02 0.31
CA PRO A 256 -1.69 -4.98 0.44
C PRO A 256 -1.05 -5.22 -0.93
N THR A 257 -0.22 -4.27 -1.35
CA THR A 257 0.41 -4.27 -2.67
C THR A 257 1.91 -4.11 -2.51
N LEU A 258 2.64 -5.11 -2.97
CA LEU A 258 4.10 -5.16 -2.98
C LEU A 258 4.60 -4.77 -4.38
N GLU A 259 5.61 -3.92 -4.44
CA GLU A 259 6.35 -3.67 -5.67
C GLU A 259 7.68 -4.40 -5.61
N ILE A 260 8.07 -5.00 -6.74
CA ILE A 260 9.40 -5.55 -7.00
C ILE A 260 10.03 -4.70 -8.11
N ASP A 261 10.94 -3.81 -7.73
CA ASP A 261 11.69 -2.93 -8.62
C ASP A 261 13.00 -3.61 -9.05
N LEU A 262 13.03 -4.01 -10.33
CA LEU A 262 14.19 -4.57 -10.99
C LEU A 262 15.03 -3.51 -11.72
N GLY A 263 14.52 -2.29 -11.89
CA GLY A 263 15.25 -1.18 -12.51
C GLY A 263 16.45 -0.74 -11.68
N ALA A 264 16.33 -0.87 -10.35
CA ALA A 264 17.43 -0.64 -9.41
C ALA A 264 18.55 -1.70 -9.51
N LEU A 265 18.33 -2.80 -10.22
CA LEU A 265 19.25 -3.93 -10.31
C LEU A 265 20.00 -3.92 -11.64
N GLY A 266 21.24 -3.45 -11.62
CA GLY A 266 22.13 -3.47 -12.77
C GLY A 266 22.69 -4.87 -13.08
N GLY A 267 23.09 -5.08 -14.35
CA GLY A 267 23.84 -6.27 -14.78
C GLY A 267 23.03 -7.34 -15.52
N THR A 268 23.70 -8.44 -15.87
CA THR A 268 23.09 -9.65 -16.43
C THR A 268 22.70 -10.60 -15.30
N VAL A 269 21.52 -11.21 -15.38
CA VAL A 269 21.00 -12.09 -14.33
C VAL A 269 20.61 -13.44 -14.94
N THR A 270 21.02 -14.53 -14.30
CA THR A 270 20.55 -15.87 -14.67
C THR A 270 19.16 -16.09 -14.08
N ARG A 271 18.42 -17.06 -14.63
CA ARG A 271 17.09 -17.42 -14.12
C ARG A 271 17.12 -17.84 -12.64
N GLU A 272 18.15 -18.56 -12.22
CA GLU A 272 18.35 -18.96 -10.82
C GLU A 272 18.56 -17.75 -9.90
N ASN A 273 19.44 -16.83 -10.29
CA ASN A 273 19.69 -15.62 -9.50
C ASN A 273 18.46 -14.71 -9.46
N LEU A 274 17.70 -14.61 -10.56
CA LEU A 274 16.44 -13.87 -10.59
C LEU A 274 15.41 -14.51 -9.65
N ARG A 275 15.33 -15.85 -9.60
CA ARG A 275 14.46 -16.56 -8.67
C ARG A 275 14.83 -16.28 -7.22
N ASP A 276 16.11 -16.38 -6.87
CA ASP A 276 16.56 -16.08 -5.50
C ASP A 276 16.25 -14.63 -5.12
N LEU A 277 16.47 -13.69 -6.04
CA LEU A 277 16.18 -12.28 -5.83
C LEU A 277 14.68 -12.02 -5.59
N VAL A 278 13.83 -12.58 -6.46
CA VAL A 278 12.38 -12.41 -6.40
C VAL A 278 11.77 -13.13 -5.20
N VAL A 279 12.29 -14.30 -4.81
CA VAL A 279 11.67 -15.13 -3.78
C VAL A 279 12.27 -14.90 -2.41
N ASN A 280 13.59 -14.82 -2.26
CA ASN A 280 14.26 -14.87 -0.96
C ASN A 280 14.84 -13.52 -0.52
N GLN A 281 15.28 -12.69 -1.47
CA GLN A 281 15.90 -11.41 -1.12
C GLN A 281 14.87 -10.30 -0.92
N LEU A 282 15.26 -9.25 -0.19
CA LEU A 282 14.43 -8.05 0.04
C LEU A 282 14.77 -6.90 -0.91
N VAL A 283 15.87 -7.03 -1.66
CA VAL A 283 16.35 -5.96 -2.54
C VAL A 283 15.31 -5.66 -3.62
N GLY A 284 15.08 -4.38 -3.89
CA GLY A 284 14.06 -3.94 -4.85
C GLY A 284 12.61 -4.11 -4.37
N LYS A 285 12.35 -4.68 -3.19
CA LYS A 285 10.98 -4.91 -2.69
C LYS A 285 10.53 -3.79 -1.76
N ARG A 286 9.32 -3.26 -1.98
CA ARG A 286 8.68 -2.31 -1.05
C ARG A 286 7.17 -2.47 -1.00
N TRP A 287 6.60 -2.19 0.16
CA TRP A 287 5.14 -2.08 0.29
C TRP A 287 4.69 -0.73 -0.26
N VAL A 288 3.95 -0.76 -1.37
CA VAL A 288 3.36 0.43 -2.01
C VAL A 288 2.13 0.89 -1.24
N HIS A 289 1.35 -0.09 -0.78
CA HIS A 289 0.20 0.11 0.07
C HIS A 289 0.04 -1.07 1.00
N HIS A 290 -0.34 -0.82 2.25
CA HIS A 290 -0.76 -1.87 3.17
C HIS A 290 -1.78 -1.30 4.17
N PRO A 291 -2.98 -1.91 4.33
CA PRO A 291 -4.07 -1.32 5.12
C PRO A 291 -3.69 -1.00 6.57
N VAL A 292 -2.82 -1.83 7.18
CA VAL A 292 -2.38 -1.61 8.57
C VAL A 292 -1.62 -0.31 8.76
N LEU A 293 -0.89 0.17 7.75
CA LEU A 293 -0.06 1.36 7.87
C LEU A 293 -0.91 2.58 8.20
N ARG A 294 -2.11 2.69 7.60
CA ARG A 294 -3.05 3.77 7.88
C ARG A 294 -3.60 3.72 9.31
N THR A 295 -3.87 2.52 9.81
CA THR A 295 -4.36 2.33 11.19
C THR A 295 -3.26 2.63 12.19
N LYS A 296 -2.04 2.12 11.97
CA LYS A 296 -0.89 2.39 12.85
C LYS A 296 -0.47 3.85 12.82
N ARG A 297 -0.50 4.51 11.66
CA ARG A 297 -0.28 5.95 11.57
C ARG A 297 -1.23 6.74 12.48
N ARG A 298 -2.53 6.46 12.44
CA ARG A 298 -3.51 7.14 13.32
C ARG A 298 -3.27 6.89 14.81
N VAL A 299 -2.87 5.66 15.17
CA VAL A 299 -2.51 5.34 16.56
C VAL A 299 -1.28 6.13 16.99
N LEU A 300 -0.24 6.18 16.15
CA LEU A 300 0.97 6.95 16.44
C LEU A 300 0.70 8.46 16.48
N GLU A 301 -0.12 8.99 15.58
CA GLU A 301 -0.56 10.40 15.59
C GLU A 301 -1.24 10.75 16.91
N SER A 302 -2.18 9.91 17.37
CA SER A 302 -2.84 10.10 18.67
C SER A 302 -1.85 10.03 19.84
N ALA A 303 -0.93 9.05 19.82
CA ALA A 303 0.07 8.89 20.87
C ALA A 303 1.06 10.06 20.91
N VAL A 304 1.43 10.61 19.75
CA VAL A 304 2.26 11.82 19.64
C VAL A 304 1.50 13.06 20.13
N ASP A 305 0.21 13.17 19.81
CA ASP A 305 -0.65 14.27 20.26
C ASP A 305 -0.89 14.28 21.78
N GLU A 306 -0.89 13.10 22.40
CA GLU A 306 -1.02 12.93 23.86
C GLU A 306 0.33 12.95 24.59
N HIS A 307 1.45 12.97 23.87
CA HIS A 307 2.77 12.94 24.50
C HIS A 307 3.04 14.21 25.33
N PRO A 308 3.68 14.11 26.52
CA PRO A 308 3.94 15.26 27.39
C PRO A 308 4.64 16.45 26.71
N VAL A 309 5.55 16.18 25.77
CA VAL A 309 6.23 17.22 24.96
C VAL A 309 5.22 18.02 24.13
N THR A 310 4.33 17.35 23.41
CA THR A 310 3.30 17.97 22.58
C THR A 310 2.27 18.70 23.44
N LEU A 311 1.88 18.13 24.58
CA LEU A 311 0.98 18.79 25.54
C LEU A 311 1.60 20.08 26.08
N ARG A 312 2.89 20.07 26.46
CA ARG A 312 3.61 21.27 26.90
C ARG A 312 3.64 22.35 25.80
N TYR A 313 3.82 21.96 24.54
CA TYR A 313 3.75 22.91 23.42
C TYR A 313 2.38 23.54 23.30
N ARG A 314 1.30 22.76 23.40
CA ARG A 314 -0.08 23.28 23.39
C ARG A 314 -0.31 24.25 24.56
N GLU A 315 0.08 23.88 25.78
CA GLU A 315 -0.07 24.73 26.96
C GLU A 315 0.67 26.07 26.81
N ARG A 316 1.91 26.03 26.32
CA ARG A 316 2.73 27.23 26.11
C ARG A 316 2.17 28.12 24.99
N LEU A 317 1.71 27.51 23.90
CA LEU A 317 1.10 28.23 22.78
C LEU A 317 -0.18 28.95 23.24
N LEU A 318 -1.01 28.27 24.03
CA LEU A 318 -2.19 28.87 24.66
C LEU A 318 -1.81 30.04 25.57
N ALA A 319 -0.77 29.90 26.38
CA ALA A 319 -0.28 30.98 27.25
C ALA A 319 0.19 32.20 26.45
N LEU A 320 0.93 31.96 25.36
CA LEU A 320 1.42 33.01 24.46
C LEU A 320 0.28 33.75 23.74
N ARG A 321 -0.75 33.02 23.29
CA ARG A 321 -1.90 33.58 22.56
C ARG A 321 -2.95 34.22 23.48
N ARG A 322 -2.97 33.85 24.77
CA ARG A 322 -3.97 34.32 25.76
C ARG A 322 -4.19 35.84 25.76
N PRO A 323 -3.16 36.72 25.75
CA PRO A 323 -3.37 38.16 25.71
C PRO A 323 -4.14 38.63 24.47
N ALA A 324 -3.85 38.05 23.30
CA ALA A 324 -4.55 38.36 22.05
C ALA A 324 -6.01 37.88 22.10
N TYR A 325 -6.27 36.70 22.67
CA TYR A 325 -7.62 36.19 22.87
C TYR A 325 -8.46 37.06 23.81
N LEU A 326 -7.85 37.57 24.88
CA LEU A 326 -8.52 38.45 25.84
C LEU A 326 -8.69 39.89 25.34
N ALA A 327 -7.99 40.30 24.27
CA ALA A 327 -8.18 41.61 23.65
C ALA A 327 -9.55 41.77 22.99
N GLN A 328 -10.21 40.66 22.65
CA GLN A 328 -11.59 40.63 22.15
C GLN A 328 -12.53 40.04 23.19
N PRO A 329 -13.78 40.52 23.31
CA PRO A 329 -14.75 39.96 24.25
C PRO A 329 -15.17 38.54 23.84
N ALA A 330 -15.59 37.71 24.80
CA ALA A 330 -16.07 36.35 24.54
C ALA A 330 -17.14 36.26 23.44
N ALA A 331 -18.01 37.28 23.32
CA ALA A 331 -19.05 37.34 22.28
C ALA A 331 -18.47 37.40 20.85
N TYR A 332 -17.30 38.03 20.66
CA TYR A 332 -16.62 38.05 19.36
C TYR A 332 -16.17 36.65 18.96
N TRP A 333 -15.54 35.93 19.89
CA TRP A 333 -15.08 34.55 19.67
C TRP A 333 -16.23 33.57 19.52
N ALA A 334 -17.34 33.77 20.23
CA ALA A 334 -18.56 32.99 20.06
C ALA A 334 -19.11 33.12 18.63
N ALA A 335 -19.18 34.34 18.09
CA ALA A 335 -19.61 34.56 16.71
C ALA A 335 -18.66 33.91 15.69
N ARG A 336 -17.34 34.02 15.90
CA ARG A 336 -16.34 33.34 15.05
C ARG A 336 -16.49 31.82 15.10
N TYR A 337 -16.63 31.25 16.29
CA TYR A 337 -16.83 29.82 16.49
C TYR A 337 -18.06 29.31 15.74
N ILE A 338 -19.21 29.99 15.89
CA ILE A 338 -20.46 29.61 15.21
C ILE A 338 -20.32 29.68 13.68
N SER A 339 -19.67 30.73 13.18
CA SER A 339 -19.40 30.89 11.76
C SER A 339 -18.49 29.78 11.22
N ALA A 340 -17.39 29.48 11.93
CA ALA A 340 -16.43 28.45 11.56
C ALA A 340 -17.07 27.06 11.58
N MET A 341 -17.80 26.71 12.64
CA MET A 341 -18.54 25.46 12.75
C MET A 341 -19.55 25.28 11.63
N THR A 342 -20.33 26.32 11.33
CA THR A 342 -21.30 26.27 10.21
C THR A 342 -20.58 26.02 8.90
N SER A 343 -19.48 26.73 8.63
CA SER A 343 -18.72 26.63 7.38
C SER A 343 -18.06 25.26 7.22
N PHE A 344 -17.40 24.75 8.26
CA PHE A 344 -16.75 23.43 8.26
C PHE A 344 -17.76 22.32 7.96
N HIS A 345 -18.89 22.31 8.65
CA HIS A 345 -19.89 21.27 8.48
C HIS A 345 -20.66 21.39 7.16
N ASP A 346 -20.98 22.60 6.70
CA ASP A 346 -21.64 22.81 5.41
C ASP A 346 -20.72 22.39 4.25
N ALA A 347 -19.41 22.67 4.34
CA ALA A 347 -18.42 22.20 3.38
C ALA A 347 -18.39 20.66 3.32
N ASN A 348 -18.40 19.99 4.48
CA ASN A 348 -18.45 18.53 4.57
C ASN A 348 -19.75 17.94 4.02
N VAL A 349 -20.91 18.60 4.19
CA VAL A 349 -22.16 18.20 3.52
C VAL A 349 -22.04 18.36 2.00
N GLY A 350 -21.40 19.43 1.51
CA GLY A 350 -21.10 19.64 0.10
C GLY A 350 -20.24 18.50 -0.49
N ILE A 351 -19.18 18.13 0.22
CA ILE A 351 -18.30 17.00 -0.12
C ILE A 351 -19.09 15.69 -0.15
N LYS A 352 -19.93 15.42 0.85
CA LYS A 352 -20.80 14.24 0.91
C LYS A 352 -21.73 14.14 -0.31
N ARG A 353 -22.34 15.27 -0.69
CA ARG A 353 -23.21 15.35 -1.88
C ARG A 353 -22.44 15.12 -3.18
N ALA A 354 -21.24 15.71 -3.29
CA ALA A 354 -20.35 15.49 -4.44
C ALA A 354 -19.93 14.02 -4.53
N GLY A 355 -19.57 13.40 -3.40
CA GLY A 355 -19.21 11.98 -3.31
C GLY A 355 -20.33 11.04 -3.76
N ARG A 356 -21.60 11.34 -3.44
CA ARG A 356 -22.76 10.56 -3.94
C ARG A 356 -22.98 10.68 -5.44
N LYS A 357 -22.59 11.80 -6.05
CA LYS A 357 -22.70 12.08 -7.49
C LYS A 357 -21.45 11.69 -8.27
N HIS A 358 -20.40 11.25 -7.58
CA HIS A 358 -19.13 10.91 -8.20
C HIS A 358 -19.29 9.68 -9.10
N VAL A 359 -19.11 9.89 -10.40
CA VAL A 359 -19.11 8.83 -11.42
C VAL A 359 -17.82 8.97 -12.21
N GLY A 360 -16.91 8.01 -12.07
CA GLY A 360 -15.63 7.99 -12.78
C GLY A 360 -14.46 7.51 -11.91
N ASN A 361 -13.29 7.37 -12.53
CA ASN A 361 -12.07 6.87 -11.89
C ASN A 361 -11.24 7.97 -11.18
N GLY A 362 -11.75 9.21 -11.11
CA GLY A 362 -11.10 10.32 -10.41
C GLY A 362 -11.16 10.20 -8.88
N PRO A 363 -10.37 10.99 -8.13
CA PRO A 363 -10.33 10.90 -6.67
C PRO A 363 -11.69 11.23 -6.06
N LYS A 364 -12.16 10.39 -5.13
CA LYS A 364 -13.37 10.69 -4.37
C LYS A 364 -13.14 11.95 -3.53
N PRO A 365 -14.12 12.87 -3.47
CA PRO A 365 -14.06 13.99 -2.54
C PRO A 365 -13.82 13.50 -1.10
N GLN A 366 -12.77 14.01 -0.46
CA GLN A 366 -12.43 13.66 0.92
C GLN A 366 -13.02 14.70 1.86
N PHE A 367 -13.53 14.23 3.00
CA PHE A 367 -14.01 15.12 4.06
C PHE A 367 -12.87 15.96 4.62
N LEU A 368 -13.17 17.20 4.96
CA LEU A 368 -12.27 18.07 5.70
C LEU A 368 -12.05 17.46 7.09
N GLY A 369 -10.79 17.29 7.45
CA GLY A 369 -10.35 16.86 8.77
C GLY A 369 -9.85 18.03 9.62
N ASN A 370 -9.19 17.68 10.73
CA ASN A 370 -8.66 18.64 11.69
C ASN A 370 -7.49 19.48 11.13
N ASP A 371 -6.91 19.03 10.03
CA ASP A 371 -5.86 19.70 9.27
C ASP A 371 -6.39 20.82 8.35
N SER A 372 -7.70 20.91 8.14
CA SER A 372 -8.30 21.92 7.27
C SER A 372 -8.28 23.32 7.89
N GLU A 373 -8.13 24.35 7.04
CA GLU A 373 -8.20 25.76 7.47
C GLU A 373 -9.51 26.07 8.22
N LEU A 374 -10.63 25.48 7.79
CA LEU A 374 -11.91 25.67 8.47
C LEU A 374 -11.92 25.07 9.88
N TRP A 375 -11.25 23.93 10.09
CA TRP A 375 -11.11 23.37 11.43
C TRP A 375 -10.17 24.19 12.31
N GLN A 376 -9.06 24.68 11.77
CA GLN A 376 -8.15 25.56 12.50
C GLN A 376 -8.86 26.81 13.05
N GLN A 377 -9.83 27.36 12.30
CA GLN A 377 -10.66 28.47 12.78
C GLN A 377 -11.61 28.06 13.92
N VAL A 378 -12.13 26.83 13.91
CA VAL A 378 -12.93 26.28 15.03
C VAL A 378 -12.04 26.14 16.27
N GLU A 379 -10.84 25.61 16.09
CA GLU A 379 -9.87 25.40 17.15
C GLU A 379 -9.45 26.73 17.79
N GLU A 380 -9.01 27.70 16.99
CA GLU A 380 -8.64 29.06 17.45
C GLU A 380 -9.77 29.70 18.27
N ALA A 381 -11.01 29.67 17.76
CA ALA A 381 -12.13 30.29 18.45
C ALA A 381 -12.49 29.54 19.76
N SER A 382 -12.33 28.23 19.80
CA SER A 382 -12.52 27.43 21.02
C SER A 382 -11.43 27.71 22.06
N GLU A 383 -10.17 27.78 21.65
CA GLU A 383 -9.05 28.15 22.53
C GLU A 383 -9.27 29.53 23.15
N ALA A 384 -9.74 30.48 22.34
CA ALA A 384 -10.10 31.80 22.82
C ALA A 384 -11.27 31.78 23.81
N LEU A 385 -12.33 31.01 23.54
CA LEU A 385 -13.44 30.82 24.49
C LEU A 385 -12.95 30.20 25.81
N ALA A 386 -12.05 29.23 25.76
CA ALA A 386 -11.44 28.64 26.95
C ALA A 386 -10.62 29.68 27.74
N ALA A 387 -9.90 30.59 27.06
CA ALA A 387 -9.20 31.70 27.71
C ALA A 387 -10.15 32.64 28.48
N HIS A 388 -11.40 32.80 28.01
CA HIS A 388 -12.49 33.51 28.68
C HIS A 388 -13.21 32.70 29.79
N GLY A 389 -12.68 31.51 30.15
CA GLY A 389 -13.28 30.66 31.18
C GLY A 389 -14.48 29.85 30.69
N LEU A 390 -14.58 29.63 29.37
CA LEU A 390 -15.64 28.85 28.71
C LEU A 390 -15.01 27.62 28.01
N PRO A 391 -14.46 26.65 28.78
CA PRO A 391 -13.85 25.45 28.19
C PRO A 391 -14.91 24.51 27.59
N GLY A 392 -14.45 23.50 26.86
CA GLY A 392 -15.28 22.41 26.34
C GLY A 392 -15.91 22.67 24.97
N ALA A 393 -15.63 23.80 24.31
CA ALA A 393 -16.14 24.10 22.98
C ALA A 393 -15.58 23.17 21.88
N LEU A 394 -14.44 22.51 22.10
CA LEU A 394 -13.88 21.47 21.22
C LEU A 394 -14.21 20.05 21.65
N ASP A 395 -14.94 19.85 22.75
CA ASP A 395 -15.31 18.51 23.17
C ASP A 395 -16.10 17.82 22.07
N ARG A 396 -15.84 16.53 21.86
CA ARG A 396 -16.50 15.72 20.83
C ARG A 396 -18.04 15.88 20.80
N MET A 397 -18.65 15.99 21.99
CA MET A 397 -20.10 16.20 22.15
C MET A 397 -20.60 17.54 21.58
N MET A 398 -19.73 18.56 21.50
CA MET A 398 -20.04 19.87 20.93
C MET A 398 -19.83 19.88 19.41
N VAL A 399 -18.70 19.34 18.93
CA VAL A 399 -18.20 19.54 17.57
C VAL A 399 -18.48 18.43 16.55
N ASP A 400 -18.88 17.23 16.98
CA ASP A 400 -19.20 16.14 16.04
C ASP A 400 -20.29 16.54 15.01
N GLU A 401 -20.38 15.84 13.86
CA GLU A 401 -21.45 16.04 12.86
C GLU A 401 -22.84 16.01 13.52
N SER A 402 -23.01 15.15 14.54
CA SER A 402 -24.20 15.06 15.38
C SER A 402 -24.10 15.69 16.77
N GLY A 403 -23.12 16.57 16.97
CA GLY A 403 -22.88 17.30 18.21
C GLY A 403 -23.97 18.32 18.54
N MET A 404 -23.89 18.90 19.73
CA MET A 404 -24.90 19.85 20.21
C MET A 404 -24.95 21.11 19.34
N VAL A 405 -23.79 21.63 18.92
CA VAL A 405 -23.70 22.90 18.19
C VAL A 405 -24.37 22.79 16.82
N THR A 406 -24.08 21.73 16.05
CA THR A 406 -24.69 21.52 14.71
C THR A 406 -26.21 21.35 14.79
N ARG A 407 -26.69 20.64 15.83
CA ARG A 407 -28.12 20.45 16.08
C ARG A 407 -28.83 21.74 16.47
N ILE A 408 -28.25 22.53 17.38
CA ILE A 408 -28.81 23.83 17.77
C ILE A 408 -28.79 24.80 16.59
N LEU A 409 -27.71 24.86 15.83
CA LEU A 409 -27.62 25.68 14.61
C LEU A 409 -28.68 25.26 13.58
N SER A 410 -28.93 23.96 13.43
CA SER A 410 -29.97 23.48 12.52
C SER A 410 -31.37 23.91 12.94
N ILE A 411 -31.64 23.93 14.25
CA ILE A 411 -32.90 24.44 14.83
C ILE A 411 -33.01 25.95 14.64
N GLN A 412 -31.94 26.70 14.96
CA GLN A 412 -31.88 28.16 14.85
C GLN A 412 -32.08 28.64 13.40
N GLN A 413 -31.44 27.99 12.44
CA GLN A 413 -31.43 28.39 11.03
C GLN A 413 -32.54 27.72 10.21
N ASN A 414 -33.33 26.82 10.82
CA ASN A 414 -34.35 26.00 10.16
C ASN A 414 -33.85 25.30 8.86
N ARG A 415 -32.64 24.74 8.90
CA ARG A 415 -32.02 23.96 7.82
C ARG A 415 -31.05 22.94 8.42
N GLY A 416 -30.57 21.98 7.64
CA GLY A 416 -29.46 21.15 8.07
C GLY A 416 -28.14 21.95 8.11
N VAL A 417 -27.48 21.98 9.25
CA VAL A 417 -26.07 22.39 9.42
C VAL A 417 -25.30 21.14 9.80
N GLY A 418 -24.41 20.66 8.91
CA GLY A 418 -23.79 19.33 9.05
C GLY A 418 -24.72 18.16 8.72
N TYR A 419 -26.01 18.42 8.51
CA TYR A 419 -26.97 17.44 8.04
C TYR A 419 -27.34 17.72 6.58
N ASP A 420 -27.43 16.66 5.78
CA ASP A 420 -28.01 16.75 4.44
C ASP A 420 -29.55 16.74 4.51
N MET A 421 -30.10 17.77 5.15
CA MET A 421 -31.52 17.95 5.43
C MET A 421 -31.95 19.38 5.09
N ASN A 422 -33.21 19.56 4.71
CA ASN A 422 -33.73 20.83 4.19
C ASN A 422 -34.39 21.71 5.26
N THR A 423 -34.75 21.14 6.42
CA THR A 423 -35.48 21.86 7.47
C THR A 423 -34.92 21.52 8.86
N GLY A 424 -35.09 22.45 9.81
CA GLY A 424 -34.74 22.23 11.20
C GLY A 424 -35.55 21.10 11.83
N TYR A 425 -36.82 20.91 11.40
CA TYR A 425 -37.64 19.79 11.87
C TYR A 425 -37.06 18.42 11.47
N GLN A 426 -36.49 18.28 10.27
CA GLN A 426 -35.88 16.99 9.87
C GLN A 426 -34.70 16.61 10.77
N VAL A 427 -33.89 17.59 11.18
CA VAL A 427 -32.82 17.37 12.16
C VAL A 427 -33.41 17.08 13.54
N LEU A 428 -34.42 17.81 13.98
CA LEU A 428 -35.14 17.54 15.23
C LEU A 428 -35.75 16.13 15.26
N ASN A 429 -36.31 15.67 14.14
CA ASN A 429 -36.86 14.33 14.03
C ASN A 429 -35.77 13.27 14.15
N ALA A 430 -34.57 13.52 13.60
CA ALA A 430 -33.42 12.63 13.81
C ALA A 430 -32.98 12.59 15.29
N ILE A 431 -33.03 13.73 16.00
CA ILE A 431 -32.79 13.80 17.45
C ILE A 431 -33.84 12.97 18.21
N MET A 432 -35.12 13.14 17.88
CA MET A 432 -36.24 12.42 18.49
C MET A 432 -36.13 10.90 18.35
N GLN A 433 -35.51 10.44 17.25
CA GLN A 433 -35.29 9.02 16.94
C GLN A 433 -33.93 8.49 17.41
N SER A 434 -33.10 9.34 18.04
CA SER A 434 -31.76 8.95 18.47
C SER A 434 -31.78 7.98 19.66
N GLY A 435 -30.71 7.18 19.78
CA GLY A 435 -30.57 6.15 20.82
C GLY A 435 -30.58 6.71 22.26
N PRO A 436 -30.80 5.84 23.25
CA PRO A 436 -31.01 6.23 24.65
C PRO A 436 -29.89 7.08 25.26
N ASP A 437 -28.65 6.91 24.81
CA ASP A 437 -27.48 7.62 25.36
C ASP A 437 -27.52 9.14 25.18
N ASN A 438 -28.28 9.63 24.19
CA ASN A 438 -28.42 11.04 23.86
C ASN A 438 -29.59 11.74 24.58
N LYS A 439 -30.47 10.99 25.24
CA LYS A 439 -31.69 11.52 25.87
C LYS A 439 -31.40 12.60 26.90
N ARG A 440 -30.24 12.53 27.56
CA ARG A 440 -29.84 13.46 28.61
C ARG A 440 -29.78 14.90 28.11
N TRP A 441 -29.56 15.11 26.81
CA TRP A 441 -29.44 16.43 26.20
C TRP A 441 -30.74 16.96 25.57
N HIS A 442 -31.83 16.18 25.61
CA HIS A 442 -33.09 16.54 24.95
C HIS A 442 -33.69 17.85 25.46
N THR A 443 -33.50 18.15 26.75
CA THR A 443 -33.94 19.41 27.36
C THR A 443 -33.34 20.63 26.65
N ILE A 444 -32.06 20.59 26.26
CA ILE A 444 -31.39 21.65 25.49
C ILE A 444 -32.06 21.87 24.13
N TYR A 445 -32.38 20.79 23.40
CA TYR A 445 -33.03 20.93 22.10
C TYR A 445 -34.46 21.47 22.20
N THR A 446 -35.21 21.12 23.26
CA THR A 446 -36.52 21.75 23.50
C THR A 446 -36.40 23.24 23.85
N MET A 447 -35.33 23.65 24.55
CA MET A 447 -35.03 25.07 24.78
C MET A 447 -34.72 25.79 23.47
N ALA A 448 -33.94 25.18 22.57
CA ALA A 448 -33.62 25.74 21.25
C ALA A 448 -34.88 25.91 20.39
N VAL A 449 -35.74 24.88 20.32
CA VAL A 449 -37.00 24.92 19.56
C VAL A 449 -37.87 26.09 20.00
N LYS A 450 -37.97 26.30 21.32
CA LYS A 450 -38.72 27.42 21.89
C LYS A 450 -38.04 28.77 21.66
N ALA A 451 -36.72 28.86 21.85
CA ALA A 451 -35.98 30.11 21.72
C ALA A 451 -36.01 30.66 20.29
N TYR A 452 -35.95 29.77 19.30
CA TYR A 452 -35.90 30.12 17.88
C TYR A 452 -37.23 29.97 17.15
N GLY A 453 -38.32 29.65 17.87
CA GLY A 453 -39.66 29.61 17.30
C GLY A 453 -39.86 28.54 16.21
N LEU A 454 -39.09 27.45 16.22
CA LEU A 454 -39.13 26.45 15.16
C LEU A 454 -40.52 25.82 14.99
N GLU A 455 -41.30 25.72 16.08
CA GLU A 455 -42.68 25.19 16.07
C GLU A 455 -43.61 25.90 15.09
N ALA A 456 -43.35 27.18 14.78
CA ALA A 456 -44.14 27.95 13.82
C ALA A 456 -44.06 27.38 12.38
N HIS A 457 -43.06 26.55 12.11
CA HIS A 457 -42.84 25.91 10.81
C HIS A 457 -43.33 24.45 10.75
N PHE A 458 -43.92 23.93 11.83
CA PHE A 458 -44.38 22.55 11.87
C PHE A 458 -45.70 22.37 11.13
N THR A 459 -45.82 21.26 10.41
CA THR A 459 -47.14 20.76 10.02
C THR A 459 -47.88 20.23 11.25
N LYS A 460 -49.19 20.03 11.14
CA LYS A 460 -49.99 19.52 12.26
C LYS A 460 -49.45 18.17 12.78
N ALA A 461 -49.11 17.24 11.88
CA ALA A 461 -48.55 15.95 12.26
C ALA A 461 -47.18 16.07 12.96
N GLN A 462 -46.34 17.01 12.51
CA GLN A 462 -45.05 17.31 13.12
C GLN A 462 -45.21 17.89 14.53
N ALA A 463 -46.14 18.82 14.70
CA ALA A 463 -46.46 19.41 16.00
C ALA A 463 -46.97 18.34 16.98
N ASP A 464 -47.85 17.44 16.53
CA ASP A 464 -48.37 16.35 17.36
C ASP A 464 -47.29 15.31 17.71
N SER A 465 -46.33 15.06 16.81
CA SER A 465 -45.16 14.22 17.08
C SER A 465 -44.23 14.86 18.11
N TYR A 466 -43.88 16.13 17.91
CA TYR A 466 -43.04 16.90 18.82
C TYR A 466 -43.68 17.03 20.21
N ALA A 467 -44.98 17.28 20.30
CA ALA A 467 -45.69 17.39 21.57
C ALA A 467 -45.60 16.09 22.40
N ARG A 468 -45.76 14.93 21.76
CA ARG A 468 -45.59 13.62 22.43
C ARG A 468 -44.17 13.40 22.92
N TRP A 469 -43.17 13.72 22.10
CA TRP A 469 -41.78 13.62 22.51
C TRP A 469 -41.43 14.59 23.64
N ARG A 470 -41.86 15.85 23.54
CA ARG A 470 -41.71 16.86 24.60
C ARG A 470 -42.35 16.40 25.91
N GLN A 471 -43.53 15.78 25.86
CA GLN A 471 -44.17 15.24 27.06
C GLN A 471 -43.33 14.12 27.69
N SER A 472 -42.78 13.20 26.89
CA SER A 472 -41.91 12.14 27.43
C SER A 472 -40.64 12.67 28.13
N ILE A 473 -40.09 13.81 27.68
CA ILE A 473 -38.97 14.47 28.34
C ILE A 473 -39.40 15.06 29.69
N ILE A 474 -40.55 15.74 29.72
CA ILE A 474 -41.13 16.30 30.95
C ILE A 474 -41.35 15.18 31.97
N ASP A 475 -42.01 14.10 31.56
CA ASP A 475 -42.29 12.96 32.42
C ASP A 475 -40.99 12.36 32.97
N GLY A 476 -39.95 12.22 32.13
CA GLY A 476 -38.64 11.73 32.55
C GLY A 476 -37.92 12.63 33.55
N VAL A 477 -37.93 13.95 33.33
CA VAL A 477 -37.33 14.94 34.25
C VAL A 477 -38.08 14.96 35.59
N ASP A 478 -39.41 14.93 35.55
CA ASP A 478 -40.26 14.97 36.75
C ASP A 478 -40.09 13.68 37.58
N LEU A 479 -39.82 12.54 36.93
CA LEU A 479 -39.45 11.27 37.56
C LEU A 479 -37.99 11.19 38.04
N GLN A 480 -37.18 12.23 37.83
CA GLN A 480 -35.74 12.23 38.12
C GLN A 480 -34.98 11.08 37.42
N ASP A 481 -35.43 10.67 36.23
CA ASP A 481 -34.73 9.69 35.42
C ASP A 481 -33.42 10.29 34.90
N VAL A 482 -32.30 9.74 35.36
CA VAL A 482 -30.93 10.17 35.01
C VAL A 482 -30.67 10.21 33.52
N THR A 483 -31.44 9.46 32.71
CA THR A 483 -31.33 9.49 31.24
C THR A 483 -31.90 10.76 30.62
N TYR A 484 -32.68 11.57 31.35
CA TYR A 484 -33.22 12.87 30.90
C TYR A 484 -32.62 14.07 31.64
N LEU A 485 -31.76 13.81 32.64
CA LEU A 485 -31.06 14.84 33.39
C LEU A 485 -29.71 15.16 32.74
N ARG A 486 -29.55 16.39 32.26
CA ARG A 486 -28.30 16.83 31.63
C ARG A 486 -27.28 17.28 32.68
N PRO A 487 -25.98 17.06 32.49
CA PRO A 487 -24.96 17.71 33.30
C PRO A 487 -24.79 19.19 32.89
N SER A 488 -24.34 20.04 33.82
CA SER A 488 -24.14 21.49 33.62
C SER A 488 -22.88 21.84 32.82
N THR A 489 -22.07 20.84 32.43
CA THR A 489 -20.73 20.98 31.84
C THR A 489 -20.67 22.03 30.72
N TYR A 490 -21.68 22.07 29.84
CA TYR A 490 -21.69 22.95 28.67
C TYR A 490 -22.63 24.15 28.79
N ASP A 491 -23.36 24.31 29.90
CA ASP A 491 -24.40 25.34 30.03
C ASP A 491 -23.84 26.76 29.85
N LYS A 492 -22.64 27.04 30.40
CA LYS A 492 -21.98 28.35 30.26
C LYS A 492 -21.59 28.67 28.82
N VAL A 493 -20.91 27.73 28.16
CA VAL A 493 -20.46 27.93 26.78
C VAL A 493 -21.64 28.00 25.81
N LEU A 494 -22.64 27.12 25.97
CA LEU A 494 -23.88 27.17 25.17
C LEU A 494 -24.65 28.47 25.37
N GLY A 495 -24.71 29.00 26.59
CA GLY A 495 -25.36 30.29 26.86
C GLY A 495 -24.67 31.48 26.17
N VAL A 496 -23.36 31.41 25.97
CA VAL A 496 -22.59 32.45 25.26
C VAL A 496 -22.66 32.25 23.74
N LEU A 497 -22.60 31.00 23.26
CA LEU A 497 -22.75 30.66 21.85
C LEU A 497 -24.16 30.95 21.32
N PHE A 498 -25.18 30.77 22.16
CA PHE A 498 -26.60 30.90 21.81
C PHE A 498 -27.34 31.78 22.85
N PRO A 499 -27.17 33.11 22.80
CA PRO A 499 -27.69 34.02 23.84
C PRO A 499 -29.20 33.94 24.06
N GLU A 500 -30.00 33.66 23.02
CA GLU A 500 -31.46 33.52 23.12
C GLU A 500 -31.86 32.30 23.98
N MET A 501 -31.00 31.28 24.06
CA MET A 501 -31.21 30.09 24.89
C MET A 501 -30.77 30.29 26.34
N ALA A 502 -29.91 31.28 26.64
CA ALA A 502 -29.28 31.45 27.94
C ALA A 502 -30.29 31.50 29.11
N ARG A 503 -31.42 32.20 28.92
CA ARG A 503 -32.50 32.26 29.92
C ARG A 503 -33.16 30.91 30.18
N GLY A 504 -33.26 30.06 29.15
CA GLY A 504 -33.80 28.71 29.27
C GLY A 504 -32.84 27.78 30.00
N ILE A 505 -31.57 27.80 29.61
CA ILE A 505 -30.49 27.00 30.21
C ILE A 505 -30.35 27.30 31.71
N ALA A 506 -30.44 28.57 32.10
CA ALA A 506 -30.33 29.00 33.50
C ALA A 506 -31.44 28.48 34.43
N LYS A 507 -32.56 27.95 33.92
CA LYS A 507 -33.73 27.55 34.73
C LYS A 507 -33.53 26.29 35.58
N LYS A 508 -32.36 25.65 35.58
CA LYS A 508 -32.03 24.40 36.32
C LYS A 508 -32.97 23.19 36.10
N TYR A 509 -34.06 23.35 35.35
CA TYR A 509 -34.96 22.26 34.99
C TYR A 509 -34.23 21.21 34.13
N GLY A 510 -34.41 19.94 34.46
CA GLY A 510 -33.71 18.83 33.79
C GLY A 510 -32.20 18.86 33.95
N LEU A 511 -31.68 19.47 35.02
CA LEU A 511 -30.28 19.43 35.39
C LEU A 511 -30.03 18.27 36.35
N GLN A 512 -28.95 17.53 36.14
CA GLN A 512 -28.49 16.52 37.08
C GLN A 512 -28.08 17.19 38.39
N PRO A 513 -28.46 16.64 39.56
CA PRO A 513 -27.95 17.12 40.85
C PRO A 513 -26.42 17.04 40.87
N GLU A 514 -25.74 18.07 41.37
CA GLU A 514 -24.30 17.98 41.61
C GLU A 514 -24.02 16.86 42.64
N PRO A 515 -23.00 16.01 42.41
CA PRO A 515 -22.58 15.08 43.44
C PRO A 515 -22.15 15.87 44.69
N LEU A 516 -22.71 15.48 45.83
CA LEU A 516 -22.42 16.07 47.15
C LEU A 516 -20.95 15.98 47.54
#